data_AF-A0A1Y2PC51-F1
#
_entry.id   AF-A0A1Y2PC51-F1
#
_cell.length_a   1.000
_cell.length_b   1.000
_cell.length_c   1.000
_cell.angle_alpha   90.00
_cell.angle_beta   90.00
_cell.angle_gamma   90.00
#
_symmetry.space_group_name_H-M   'P 1'
#
loop_
_entity.id
_entity.type
_entity.pdbx_description
1 polymer ?
#
loop_
_entity_poly.entity_id
_entity_poly.type
_entity_poly.pdbx_seq_one_letter_code
_entity_poly.pdbx_strand_id
1 'polypeptide(L)'
;MNSRLKKEYKRAFSELREIINSWELIPDSPDDEFDSINHLFLSQLYKGSDKFKMSKAIQFELTNNYGFSVEHIDSDKMTVEVLEWWNNFKK
;
A
#
# COMPACT_ATOMS: atom_id res chain seq x y z
N MET A 1 14.06 5.60 -18.15
CA MET A 1 12.63 5.48 -17.77
C MET A 1 11.80 6.45 -18.61
N ASN A 2 10.70 5.96 -19.20
CA ASN A 2 9.76 6.78 -19.98
C ASN A 2 9.12 7.86 -19.08
N SER A 3 9.08 9.13 -19.52
CA SER A 3 8.55 10.25 -18.74
C SER A 3 7.09 10.07 -18.33
N ARG A 4 6.30 9.33 -19.13
CA ARG A 4 4.90 8.97 -18.83
C ARG A 4 4.80 8.01 -17.64
N LEU A 5 5.61 6.95 -17.63
CA LEU A 5 5.65 5.99 -16.51
C LEU A 5 6.03 6.66 -15.20
N LYS A 6 6.97 7.62 -15.24
CA LYS A 6 7.37 8.38 -14.05
C LYS A 6 6.23 9.27 -13.52
N LYS A 7 5.44 9.88 -14.40
CA LYS A 7 4.27 10.69 -13.99
C LYS A 7 3.17 9.82 -13.40
N GLU A 8 2.86 8.70 -14.04
CA GLU A 8 1.86 7.74 -13.56
C GLU A 8 2.25 7.18 -12.18
N TYR A 9 3.50 6.74 -12.01
CA TYR A 9 4.00 6.25 -10.73
C TYR A 9 3.87 7.30 -9.62
N LYS A 10 4.25 8.56 -9.89
CA LYS A 10 4.10 9.64 -8.91
C LYS A 10 2.66 9.89 -8.51
N ARG A 11 1.73 9.84 -9.47
CA ARG A 11 0.30 9.98 -9.21
C ARG A 11 -0.22 8.81 -8.37
N ALA A 12 0.11 7.58 -8.77
CA ALA A 12 -0.24 6.37 -8.04
C ALA A 12 0.28 6.40 -6.60
N PHE A 13 1.52 6.85 -6.41
CA PHE A 13 2.13 7.01 -5.09
C PHE A 13 1.39 8.02 -4.23
N SER A 14 1.06 9.19 -4.76
CA SER A 14 0.31 10.22 -4.01
C SER A 14 -1.07 9.73 -3.59
N GLU A 15 -1.85 9.17 -4.53
CA GLU A 15 -3.21 8.70 -4.24
C GLU A 15 -3.21 7.52 -3.26
N LEU A 16 -2.26 6.58 -3.41
CA LEU A 16 -2.16 5.44 -2.50
C LEU A 16 -1.71 5.85 -1.09
N ARG A 17 -0.85 6.88 -0.97
CA ARG A 17 -0.44 7.42 0.32
C ARG A 17 -1.62 7.96 1.12
N GLU A 18 -2.55 8.66 0.46
CA GLU A 18 -3.77 9.16 1.09
C GLU A 18 -4.64 8.02 1.64
N ILE A 19 -4.78 6.92 0.88
CA ILE A 19 -5.50 5.71 1.34
C ILE A 19 -4.81 5.12 2.56
N ILE A 20 -3.49 4.92 2.51
CA ILE A 20 -2.73 4.31 3.61
C ILE A 20 -2.81 5.16 4.88
N ASN A 21 -2.67 6.47 4.77
CA ASN A 21 -2.74 7.37 5.93
C ASN A 21 -4.15 7.42 6.53
N SER A 22 -5.20 7.21 5.72
CA SER A 22 -6.59 7.14 6.20
C SER A 22 -6.90 5.91 7.06
N TRP A 23 -6.01 4.90 7.09
CA TRP A 23 -6.14 3.76 7.98
C TRP A 23 -5.83 4.09 9.45
N GLU A 24 -5.27 5.28 9.72
CA GLU A 24 -4.95 5.77 11.07
C GLU A 24 -4.18 4.74 11.93
N LEU A 25 -3.26 4.01 11.30
CA LEU A 25 -2.49 2.93 11.94
C LEU A 25 -1.68 3.44 13.15
N ILE A 26 -1.11 4.65 13.03
CA ILE A 26 -0.45 5.37 14.12
C ILE A 26 -1.01 6.80 14.12
N PRO A 27 -1.79 7.18 15.15
CA PRO A 27 -2.29 8.55 15.30
C PRO A 27 -1.14 9.57 15.35
N ASP A 28 -1.36 10.74 14.76
CA ASP A 28 -0.40 11.86 14.71
C ASP A 28 0.97 11.53 14.08
N SER A 29 1.07 10.42 13.34
CA SER A 29 2.29 10.08 12.60
C SER A 29 2.51 11.04 11.42
N PRO A 30 3.79 11.29 11.05
CA PRO A 30 4.10 12.04 9.83
C PRO A 30 3.47 11.39 8.60
N ASP A 31 3.09 12.21 7.61
CA ASP A 31 2.45 11.70 6.39
C ASP A 31 3.30 10.66 5.64
N ASP A 32 4.62 10.67 5.79
CA ASP A 32 5.58 9.78 5.11
C ASP A 32 5.92 8.53 5.92
N GLU A 33 5.37 8.38 7.13
CA GLU A 33 5.63 7.25 8.02
C GLU A 33 5.41 5.90 7.30
N PHE A 34 4.38 5.82 6.46
CA PHE A 34 4.00 4.60 5.75
C PHE A 34 4.43 4.55 4.28
N ASP A 35 5.40 5.37 3.86
CA ASP A 35 5.91 5.37 2.47
C ASP A 35 6.51 4.00 2.09
N SER A 36 7.06 3.22 3.04
CA SER A 36 7.54 1.86 2.76
C SER A 36 6.40 0.91 2.35
N ILE A 37 5.23 1.03 3.00
CA ILE A 37 4.02 0.27 2.69
C ILE A 37 3.49 0.66 1.32
N ASN A 38 3.49 1.96 1.00
CA ASN A 38 3.11 2.46 -0.31
C ASN A 38 3.98 1.87 -1.42
N HIS A 39 5.31 1.96 -1.25
CA HIS A 39 6.26 1.35 -2.18
C HIS A 39 6.07 -0.15 -2.33
N LEU A 40 5.81 -0.86 -1.23
CA LEU A 40 5.56 -2.30 -1.23
C LEU A 40 4.32 -2.64 -2.06
N PHE A 41 3.18 -1.99 -1.82
CA PHE A 41 1.96 -2.18 -2.61
C PHE A 41 2.18 -1.91 -4.10
N LEU A 42 2.72 -0.74 -4.45
CA LEU A 42 2.97 -0.41 -5.86
C LEU A 42 3.91 -1.42 -6.53
N SER A 43 4.97 -1.84 -5.85
CA SER A 43 5.90 -2.85 -6.36
C SER A 43 5.17 -4.17 -6.69
N GLN A 44 4.26 -4.62 -5.83
CA GLN A 44 3.47 -5.83 -6.07
C GLN A 44 2.43 -5.65 -7.19
N LEU A 45 1.75 -4.50 -7.22
CA LEU A 45 0.75 -4.16 -8.24
C LEU A 45 1.37 -4.11 -9.65
N TYR A 46 2.52 -3.44 -9.80
CA TYR A 46 3.22 -3.37 -11.08
C TYR A 46 3.82 -4.73 -11.51
N LYS A 47 4.05 -5.65 -10.58
CA LYS A 47 4.46 -7.04 -10.87
C LYS A 47 3.28 -7.95 -11.23
N GLY A 48 2.03 -7.52 -11.00
CA GLY A 48 0.84 -8.35 -11.20
C GLY A 48 0.70 -9.46 -10.14
N SER A 49 1.15 -9.20 -8.91
CA SER A 49 1.00 -10.16 -7.81
C SER A 49 -0.46 -10.41 -7.47
N ASP A 50 -0.76 -11.64 -7.02
CA ASP A 50 -2.08 -12.01 -6.53
C ASP A 50 -2.37 -11.44 -5.12
N LYS A 51 -3.66 -11.32 -4.79
CA LYS A 51 -4.16 -10.81 -3.50
C LYS A 51 -3.49 -11.49 -2.31
N PHE A 52 -3.31 -12.80 -2.36
CA PHE A 52 -2.78 -13.57 -1.22
C PHE A 52 -1.32 -13.20 -0.94
N LYS A 53 -0.49 -13.09 -1.97
CA LYS A 53 0.91 -12.64 -1.81
C LYS A 53 0.99 -11.21 -1.28
N MET A 54 0.13 -10.32 -1.77
CA MET A 54 0.09 -8.94 -1.33
C MET A 54 -0.30 -8.84 0.16
N SER A 55 -1.37 -9.50 0.57
CA SER A 55 -1.83 -9.52 1.96
C SER A 55 -0.74 -10.03 2.91
N LYS A 56 -0.09 -11.14 2.54
CA LYS A 56 1.04 -11.68 3.33
C LYS A 56 2.22 -10.72 3.42
N ALA A 57 2.58 -10.05 2.33
CA ALA A 57 3.70 -9.11 2.32
C ALA A 57 3.43 -7.92 3.25
N ILE A 58 2.21 -7.39 3.24
CA ILE A 58 1.81 -6.25 4.08
C ILE A 58 1.70 -6.65 5.54
N GLN A 59 1.12 -7.81 5.83
CA GLN A 59 1.10 -8.36 7.18
C GLN A 59 2.52 -8.51 7.72
N PHE A 60 3.45 -9.04 6.91
CA PHE A 60 4.84 -9.17 7.30
C PHE A 60 5.48 -7.80 7.57
N GLU A 61 5.27 -6.82 6.70
CA GLU A 61 5.82 -5.47 6.85
C GLU A 61 5.32 -4.81 8.14
N LEU A 62 4.01 -4.80 8.37
CA LEU A 62 3.39 -4.19 9.55
C LEU A 62 3.81 -4.88 10.86
N THR A 63 3.97 -6.20 10.85
CA THR A 63 4.34 -6.95 12.06
C THR A 63 5.84 -6.86 12.37
N ASN A 64 6.71 -7.01 11.37
CA ASN A 64 8.15 -7.09 11.59
C ASN A 64 8.85 -5.74 11.59
N ASN A 65 8.38 -4.78 10.79
CA ASN A 65 9.03 -3.47 10.70
C ASN A 65 8.34 -2.42 11.57
N TYR A 66 7.00 -2.46 11.66
CA TYR A 66 6.22 -1.51 12.46
C TYR A 66 5.79 -2.06 13.83
N GLY A 67 5.99 -3.36 14.10
CA GLY A 67 5.74 -3.96 15.41
C GLY A 67 4.26 -4.16 15.76
N PHE A 68 3.35 -4.07 14.79
CA PHE A 68 1.93 -4.31 15.03
C PHE A 68 1.64 -5.78 15.36
N SER A 69 0.65 -6.00 16.22
CA SER A 69 0.12 -7.35 16.46
C SER A 69 -0.75 -7.80 15.28
N VAL A 70 -0.59 -9.05 14.86
CA VAL A 70 -1.39 -9.69 13.79
C VAL A 70 -2.89 -9.56 14.04
N GLU A 71 -3.34 -9.61 15.28
CA GLU A 71 -4.75 -9.54 15.66
C GLU A 71 -5.37 -8.14 15.45
N HIS A 72 -4.54 -7.11 15.37
CA HIS A 72 -4.96 -5.71 15.21
C HIS A 72 -4.85 -5.22 13.76
N ILE A 73 -4.43 -6.09 12.84
CA ILE A 73 -4.25 -5.77 11.42
C ILE A 73 -5.20 -6.63 10.59
N ASP A 74 -6.00 -5.98 9.75
CA ASP A 74 -6.77 -6.68 8.71
C ASP A 74 -6.08 -6.51 7.35
N SER A 75 -5.00 -7.26 7.13
CA SER A 75 -4.18 -7.17 5.92
C SER A 75 -4.97 -7.57 4.67
N ASP A 76 -5.96 -8.44 4.82
CA ASP A 76 -6.84 -8.85 3.74
C ASP A 76 -7.75 -7.71 3.29
N LYS A 77 -8.38 -7.01 4.24
CA LYS A 77 -9.19 -5.82 3.95
C LYS A 77 -8.37 -4.72 3.32
N MET A 78 -7.20 -4.40 3.88
CA MET A 78 -6.28 -3.39 3.33
C MET A 78 -5.88 -3.74 1.89
N THR A 79 -5.59 -5.02 1.63
CA THR A 79 -5.25 -5.47 0.27
C THR A 79 -6.42 -5.38 -0.70
N VAL A 80 -7.64 -5.70 -0.27
CA VAL A 80 -8.85 -5.55 -1.11
C VAL A 80 -9.05 -4.09 -1.50
N GLU A 81 -8.99 -3.19 -0.53
CA GLU A 81 -9.15 -1.75 -0.77
C GLU A 81 -8.13 -1.22 -1.78
N VAL A 82 -6.86 -1.60 -1.63
CA VAL A 82 -5.80 -1.21 -2.58
C VAL A 82 -6.03 -1.80 -3.97
N LEU A 83 -6.50 -3.05 -4.08
CA LEU A 83 -6.81 -3.67 -5.37
C LEU A 83 -8.01 -2.99 -6.06
N GLU A 84 -9.04 -2.63 -5.30
CA GLU A 84 -10.20 -1.90 -5.80
C GLU A 84 -9.80 -0.51 -6.31
N TRP A 85 -9.01 0.24 -5.53
CA TRP A 85 -8.44 1.51 -5.97
C TRP A 85 -7.61 1.32 -7.24
N TRP A 86 -6.72 0.33 -7.29
CA TRP A 86 -5.85 0.11 -8.45
C TRP A 86 -6.64 -0.18 -9.72
N ASN A 87 -7.68 -1.00 -9.63
CA ASN A 87 -8.58 -1.29 -10.74
C ASN A 87 -9.31 -0.05 -11.24
N ASN A 88 -9.59 0.93 -10.38
CA ASN A 88 -10.17 2.22 -10.78
C ASN A 88 -9.13 3.19 -11.31
N PHE A 89 -7.91 3.20 -10.75
CA PHE A 89 -6.78 4.01 -11.21
C PHE A 89 -6.35 3.66 -12.65
N LYS A 90 -6.49 2.39 -13.05
CA LYS A 90 -6.12 1.89 -14.38
C LYS A 90 -7.22 2.04 -15.44
N LYS A 91 -8.44 2.39 -15.06
CA LYS A 91 -9.52 2.73 -16.00
C LYS A 91 -9.30 4.14 -16.57
#